data_AF-A0A146KG00-F1
#
_entry.id   AF-A0A146KG00-F1
#
_cell.length_a   1.000
_cell.length_b   1.000
_cell.length_c   1.000
_cell.angle_alpha   90.00
_cell.angle_beta   90.00
_cell.angle_gamma   90.00
#
_symmetry.space_group_name_H-M   'P 1'
#
loop_
_entity.id
_entity.type
_entity.pdbx_description
1 polymer ?
#
loop_
_entity_poly.entity_id
_entity_poly.type
_entity_poly.pdbx_seq_one_letter_code
_entity_poly.pdbx_strand_id
1 'polypeptide(L)'
;MSKQVNLVEEPLLFLKQYHQVPITFKVESILEINDNKAMIMNEHQIQPYYKDYDDGGDWEELSKQFDTSNWAIFAAYIDSKRVGGCILAFNSPNVNMLEGKDDIVVIWDLRVEPQYRRQRIGEQLIQQAQKWALQRKCKQLKVENMYRKDWYFGIGHRTD
;
A
#
# COMPACT_ATOMS: atom_id res chain seq x y z
N MET A 1 -20.62 -1.22 -17.79
CA MET A 1 -20.26 0.19 -17.51
C MET A 1 -19.32 0.20 -16.32
N SER A 2 -18.12 0.77 -16.43
CA SER A 2 -17.24 0.91 -15.26
C SER A 2 -17.83 1.94 -14.31
N LYS A 3 -18.03 1.58 -13.04
CA LYS A 3 -18.49 2.53 -12.03
C LYS A 3 -17.42 3.62 -11.85
N GLN A 4 -17.84 4.87 -11.71
CA GLN A 4 -16.93 6.00 -11.49
C GLN A 4 -16.32 5.91 -10.09
N VAL A 5 -15.00 6.02 -10.01
CA VAL A 5 -14.26 6.06 -8.74
C VAL A 5 -14.09 7.52 -8.33
N ASN A 6 -14.51 7.85 -7.12
CA ASN A 6 -14.27 9.16 -6.51
C ASN A 6 -13.09 9.05 -5.53
N LEU A 7 -12.05 9.88 -5.72
CA LEU A 7 -10.90 9.92 -4.84
C LEU A 7 -10.98 11.14 -3.91
N VAL A 8 -10.75 10.94 -2.62
CA VAL A 8 -10.82 12.00 -1.61
C VAL A 8 -9.57 11.97 -0.74
N GLU A 9 -8.94 13.13 -0.53
CA GLU A 9 -7.89 13.30 0.49
C GLU A 9 -8.54 13.42 1.87
N GLU A 10 -8.08 12.63 2.82
CA GLU A 10 -8.61 12.56 4.17
C GLU A 10 -7.47 12.67 5.20
N PRO A 11 -7.72 13.33 6.34
CA PRO A 11 -6.79 13.31 7.46
C PRO A 11 -6.74 11.92 8.11
N LEU A 12 -5.65 11.64 8.84
CA LEU A 12 -5.45 10.36 9.55
C LEU A 12 -6.49 10.06 10.64
N LEU A 13 -7.38 11.00 11.00
CA LEU A 13 -8.52 10.68 11.86
C LEU A 13 -9.41 9.56 11.25
N PHE A 14 -9.39 9.40 9.92
CA PHE A 14 -10.15 8.38 9.20
C PHE A 14 -9.43 7.01 9.12
N LEU A 15 -8.33 6.80 9.86
CA LEU A 15 -7.61 5.51 9.87
C LEU A 15 -8.52 4.32 10.21
N LYS A 16 -9.47 4.47 11.14
CA LYS A 16 -10.42 3.40 11.48
C LYS A 16 -11.29 2.98 10.29
N GLN A 17 -11.80 3.94 9.53
CA GLN A 17 -12.59 3.71 8.32
C GLN A 17 -11.74 3.15 7.18
N TYR A 18 -10.48 3.60 7.09
CA TYR A 18 -9.53 3.08 6.14
C TYR A 18 -9.28 1.56 6.35
N HIS A 19 -9.08 1.11 7.59
CA HIS A 19 -8.84 -0.30 7.91
C HIS A 19 -10.06 -1.21 7.69
N GLN A 20 -11.26 -0.66 7.51
CA GLN A 20 -12.41 -1.46 7.12
C GLN A 20 -12.30 -2.02 5.69
N VAL A 21 -11.37 -1.51 4.88
CA VAL A 21 -11.05 -2.08 3.57
C VAL A 21 -10.12 -3.28 3.78
N PRO A 22 -10.57 -4.52 3.49
CA PRO A 22 -9.73 -5.69 3.69
C PRO A 22 -8.60 -5.76 2.67
N ILE A 23 -7.42 -6.19 3.14
CA ILE A 23 -6.22 -6.36 2.32
C ILE A 23 -5.93 -7.84 2.01
N THR A 24 -6.71 -8.78 2.55
CA THR A 24 -6.52 -10.23 2.36
C THR A 24 -6.42 -10.62 0.88
N PHE A 25 -5.44 -11.46 0.52
CA PHE A 25 -5.29 -11.96 -0.85
C PHE A 25 -4.83 -13.41 -0.89
N LYS A 26 -5.20 -14.10 -1.97
CA LYS A 26 -4.76 -15.46 -2.24
C LYS A 26 -3.34 -15.40 -2.81
N VAL A 27 -2.44 -16.17 -2.22
CA VAL A 27 -1.08 -16.41 -2.72
C VAL A 27 -1.09 -17.77 -3.39
N GLU A 28 -0.65 -17.84 -4.64
CA GLU A 28 -0.54 -19.11 -5.39
C GLU A 28 0.90 -19.36 -5.87
N SER A 29 1.71 -18.31 -5.94
CA SER A 29 3.14 -18.41 -6.16
C SER A 29 3.93 -17.43 -5.30
N ILE A 30 5.23 -17.70 -5.22
CA ILE A 30 6.19 -16.88 -4.50
C ILE A 30 7.41 -16.55 -5.37
N LEU A 31 7.99 -15.36 -5.20
CA LEU A 31 9.31 -15.05 -5.74
C LEU A 31 10.38 -15.40 -4.70
N GLU A 32 11.33 -16.26 -5.06
CA GLU A 32 12.51 -16.61 -4.28
C GLU A 32 13.70 -15.75 -4.72
N ILE A 33 14.40 -15.13 -3.77
CA ILE A 33 15.64 -14.36 -4.03
C ILE A 33 16.85 -15.27 -3.85
N ASN A 34 17.69 -15.39 -4.89
CA ASN A 34 18.95 -16.11 -4.79
C ASN A 34 20.12 -15.14 -4.54
N ASP A 35 20.58 -15.06 -3.30
CA ASP A 35 21.63 -14.13 -2.86
C ASP A 35 23.01 -14.36 -3.49
N ASN A 36 23.24 -15.52 -4.10
CA ASN A 36 24.55 -15.89 -4.65
C ASN A 36 24.79 -15.36 -6.07
N LYS A 37 23.77 -14.77 -6.73
CA LYS A 37 23.88 -14.11 -8.04
C LYS A 37 22.92 -12.93 -8.11
N ALA A 38 23.46 -11.72 -8.30
CA ALA A 38 22.79 -10.51 -8.74
C ALA A 38 21.24 -10.53 -8.69
N MET A 39 20.63 -10.38 -7.50
CA MET A 39 19.17 -10.15 -7.32
C MET A 39 18.25 -10.93 -8.28
N ILE A 40 18.56 -12.19 -8.60
CA ILE A 40 17.71 -13.00 -9.48
C ILE A 40 16.51 -13.44 -8.66
N MET A 41 15.32 -13.08 -9.13
CA MET A 41 14.04 -13.49 -8.55
C MET A 41 13.42 -14.58 -9.43
N ASN A 42 13.22 -15.76 -8.87
CA ASN A 42 12.54 -16.86 -9.55
C ASN A 42 11.16 -17.08 -8.95
N GLU A 43 10.15 -17.19 -9.79
CA GLU A 43 8.79 -17.44 -9.36
C GLU A 43 8.51 -18.95 -9.27
N HIS A 44 7.97 -19.40 -8.14
CA HIS A 44 7.61 -20.79 -7.90
C HIS A 44 6.16 -20.91 -7.43
N GLN A 45 5.39 -21.79 -8.08
CA GLN A 45 4.04 -22.14 -7.64
C GLN A 45 4.10 -22.89 -6.31
N ILE A 46 3.12 -22.64 -5.45
CA ILE A 46 3.02 -23.24 -4.11
C ILE A 46 1.60 -23.72 -3.82
N GLN A 47 1.43 -24.42 -2.71
CA GLN A 47 0.09 -24.70 -2.18
C GLN A 47 -0.60 -23.37 -1.82
N PRO A 48 -1.76 -23.06 -2.42
CA PRO A 48 -2.35 -21.75 -2.21
C PRO A 48 -2.78 -21.51 -0.77
N TYR A 49 -2.54 -20.30 -0.28
CA TYR A 49 -3.00 -19.86 1.02
C TYR A 49 -3.51 -18.41 0.96
N TYR A 50 -4.30 -18.01 1.96
CA TYR A 50 -4.71 -16.62 2.11
C TYR A 50 -3.76 -15.91 3.06
N LYS A 51 -3.22 -14.79 2.61
CA LYS A 51 -2.44 -13.89 3.46
C LYS A 51 -3.34 -12.73 3.88
N ASP A 52 -3.45 -12.51 5.18
CA ASP A 52 -4.12 -11.37 5.76
C ASP A 52 -3.11 -10.50 6.53
N TYR A 53 -2.94 -9.26 6.10
CA TYR A 53 -2.03 -8.33 6.78
C TYR A 53 -2.72 -7.59 7.95
N ASP A 54 -4.04 -7.74 8.12
CA ASP A 54 -4.74 -7.21 9.29
C ASP A 54 -4.55 -8.11 10.54
N ASP A 55 -4.11 -9.36 10.38
CA ASP A 55 -3.96 -10.38 11.44
C ASP A 55 -2.72 -10.19 12.35
N GLY A 56 -2.20 -8.96 12.51
CA GLY A 56 -0.98 -8.77 13.30
C GLY A 56 -0.49 -7.34 13.54
N GLY A 57 -1.27 -6.30 13.23
CA GLY A 57 -0.86 -4.91 13.42
C GLY A 57 -1.91 -4.09 14.15
N ASP A 58 -1.51 -3.41 15.24
CA ASP A 58 -2.32 -2.35 15.84
C ASP A 58 -2.00 -1.02 15.17
N TRP A 59 -2.80 -0.66 14.19
CA TRP A 59 -2.65 0.58 13.45
C TRP A 59 -2.95 1.84 14.29
N GLU A 60 -3.59 1.72 15.47
CA GLU A 60 -3.70 2.84 16.42
C GLU A 60 -2.35 3.18 17.06
N GLU A 61 -1.34 2.31 16.94
CA GLU A 61 0.02 2.60 17.38
C GLU A 61 0.81 3.45 16.40
N LEU A 62 0.35 3.62 15.16
CA LEU A 62 1.14 4.31 14.14
C LEU A 62 1.42 5.77 14.53
N SER A 63 0.42 6.46 15.09
CA SER A 63 0.57 7.81 15.65
C SER A 63 1.32 7.84 16.98
N LYS A 64 1.50 6.70 17.66
CA LYS A 64 2.34 6.59 18.86
C LYS A 64 3.81 6.40 18.48
N GLN A 65 4.08 5.76 17.33
CA GLN A 65 5.43 5.43 16.86
C GLN A 65 6.02 6.53 15.96
N PHE A 66 5.19 7.24 15.19
CA PHE A 66 5.64 8.24 14.22
C PHE A 66 4.94 9.59 14.39
N ASP A 67 5.66 10.65 14.03
CA ASP A 67 5.03 11.96 13.79
C ASP A 67 4.24 11.90 12.49
N THR A 68 2.92 11.83 12.63
CA THR A 68 1.99 11.64 11.52
C THR A 68 1.39 12.96 11.01
N SER A 69 1.89 14.12 11.47
CA SER A 69 1.36 15.44 11.12
C SER A 69 1.41 15.76 9.62
N ASN A 70 2.36 15.17 8.90
CA ASN A 70 2.57 15.36 7.46
C ASN A 70 2.06 14.19 6.60
N TRP A 71 1.26 13.29 7.18
CA TRP A 71 0.73 12.13 6.50
C TRP A 71 -0.65 12.42 5.91
N ALA A 72 -1.06 11.63 4.91
CA ALA A 72 -2.38 11.74 4.29
C ALA A 72 -2.98 10.36 3.99
N ILE A 73 -4.31 10.30 3.92
CA ILE A 73 -5.05 9.16 3.37
C ILE A 73 -5.66 9.62 2.04
N PHE A 74 -5.52 8.84 0.98
CA PHE A 74 -6.43 8.93 -0.17
C PHE A 74 -7.41 7.79 -0.12
N ALA A 75 -8.70 8.11 -0.07
CA ALA A 75 -9.79 7.14 -0.06
C ALA A 75 -10.44 7.04 -1.44
N ALA A 76 -10.70 5.82 -1.90
CA ALA A 76 -11.45 5.55 -3.13
C ALA A 76 -12.88 5.14 -2.79
N TYR A 77 -13.86 5.82 -3.39
CA TYR A 77 -15.28 5.57 -3.21
C TYR A 77 -15.96 5.17 -4.52
N ILE A 78 -16.89 4.23 -4.43
CA ILE A 78 -17.86 3.88 -5.46
C ILE A 78 -19.23 3.85 -4.79
N ASP A 79 -20.21 4.59 -5.31
CA ASP A 79 -21.57 4.66 -4.76
C ASP A 79 -21.56 4.95 -3.23
N SER A 80 -20.70 5.87 -2.80
CA SER A 80 -20.44 6.24 -1.39
C SER A 80 -19.85 5.13 -0.49
N LYS A 81 -19.57 3.94 -1.02
CA LYS A 81 -18.82 2.90 -0.30
C LYS A 81 -17.32 3.12 -0.50
N ARG A 82 -16.53 3.12 0.58
CA ARG A 82 -15.06 3.04 0.48
C ARG A 82 -14.66 1.67 -0.07
N VAL A 83 -13.94 1.65 -1.18
CA VAL A 83 -13.51 0.44 -1.89
C VAL A 83 -11.99 0.30 -1.95
N GLY A 84 -11.26 1.30 -1.48
CA GLY A 84 -9.81 1.30 -1.45
C GLY A 84 -9.25 2.52 -0.75
N GLY A 85 -7.94 2.55 -0.60
CA GLY A 85 -7.21 3.74 -0.23
C GLY A 85 -5.71 3.54 -0.22
N CYS A 86 -4.97 4.63 -0.02
CA CYS A 86 -3.55 4.59 0.31
C CYS A 86 -3.21 5.55 1.45
N ILE A 87 -2.25 5.16 2.28
CA ILE A 87 -1.65 6.01 3.31
C ILE A 87 -0.32 6.52 2.78
N LEU A 88 -0.09 7.82 2.88
CA LEU A 88 1.14 8.49 2.47
C LEU A 88 1.87 9.06 3.68
N ALA A 89 3.16 8.80 3.77
CA ALA A 89 4.08 9.43 4.70
C ALA A 89 5.01 10.39 3.96
N PHE A 90 5.18 11.58 4.53
CA PHE A 90 6.06 12.64 4.02
C PHE A 90 6.65 13.40 5.19
N ASN A 91 7.90 13.86 5.05
CA ASN A 91 8.57 14.72 6.03
C ASN A 91 8.25 14.34 7.50
N SER A 92 8.48 13.07 7.81
CA SER A 92 8.12 12.45 9.09
C SER A 92 9.40 11.87 9.69
N PRO A 93 9.94 12.49 10.75
CA PRO A 93 11.14 11.99 11.42
C PRO A 93 10.96 10.53 11.84
N ASN A 94 12.06 9.76 11.79
CA ASN A 94 12.13 8.33 12.14
C ASN A 94 11.40 7.37 11.20
N VAL A 95 10.73 7.84 10.14
CA VAL A 95 10.30 6.98 9.04
C VAL A 95 11.51 6.64 8.17
N ASN A 96 12.12 5.48 8.41
CA ASN A 96 13.38 5.07 7.76
C ASN A 96 13.34 5.11 6.23
N MET A 97 12.20 4.79 5.61
CA MET A 97 12.06 4.82 4.15
C MET A 97 12.19 6.21 3.54
N LEU A 98 11.95 7.27 4.31
CA LEU A 98 12.18 8.65 3.89
C LEU A 98 13.68 9.00 3.86
N GLU A 99 14.56 8.20 4.48
CA GLU A 99 16.02 8.40 4.50
C GLU A 99 16.44 9.79 5.03
N GLY A 100 15.61 10.40 5.89
CA GLY A 100 15.82 11.77 6.36
C GLY A 100 15.70 12.86 5.28
N LYS A 101 15.18 12.52 4.09
CA LYS A 101 14.99 13.44 2.97
C LYS A 101 13.59 14.06 2.99
N ASP A 102 13.51 15.27 2.49
CA ASP A 102 12.28 16.06 2.34
C ASP A 102 11.73 16.07 0.90
N ASP A 103 12.36 15.32 -0.02
CA ASP A 103 11.95 15.18 -1.42
C ASP A 103 11.44 13.78 -1.78
N ILE A 104 11.08 12.97 -0.77
CA ILE A 104 10.53 11.62 -0.91
C ILE A 104 9.14 11.55 -0.26
N VAL A 105 8.20 10.93 -0.96
CA VAL A 105 6.93 10.45 -0.37
C VAL A 105 6.96 8.94 -0.34
N VAL A 106 6.44 8.35 0.73
CA VAL A 106 6.28 6.91 0.87
C VAL A 106 4.79 6.57 0.84
N ILE A 107 4.39 5.67 -0.07
CA ILE A 107 3.15 4.92 0.07
C ILE A 107 3.41 3.89 1.17
N TRP A 108 2.88 4.20 2.36
CA TRP A 108 3.03 3.40 3.56
C TRP A 108 2.15 2.15 3.52
N ASP A 109 0.94 2.31 2.99
CA ASP A 109 -0.01 1.20 2.82
C ASP A 109 -0.92 1.48 1.62
N LEU A 110 -1.36 0.43 0.92
CA LEU A 110 -2.26 0.51 -0.23
C LEU A 110 -3.24 -0.66 -0.20
N ARG A 111 -4.53 -0.35 -0.22
CA ARG A 111 -5.61 -1.34 -0.11
C ARG A 111 -6.63 -1.15 -1.23
N VAL A 112 -7.11 -2.27 -1.76
CA VAL A 112 -8.30 -2.33 -2.62
C VAL A 112 -9.11 -3.54 -2.20
N GLU A 113 -10.38 -3.29 -1.89
CA GLU A 113 -11.37 -4.32 -1.54
C GLU A 113 -11.36 -5.44 -2.60
N PRO A 114 -11.31 -6.73 -2.22
CA PRO A 114 -11.16 -7.86 -3.13
C PRO A 114 -12.07 -7.83 -4.37
N GLN A 115 -13.36 -7.52 -4.18
CA GLN A 115 -14.34 -7.49 -5.27
C GLN A 115 -14.11 -6.35 -6.29
N TYR A 116 -13.33 -5.32 -5.92
CA TYR A 116 -12.99 -4.18 -6.77
C TYR A 116 -11.54 -4.21 -7.30
N ARG A 117 -10.79 -5.27 -6.99
CA ARG A 117 -9.45 -5.48 -7.57
C ARG A 117 -9.54 -5.70 -9.07
N ARG A 118 -8.42 -5.44 -9.77
CA ARG A 118 -8.31 -5.48 -11.24
C ARG A 118 -9.21 -4.48 -11.98
N GLN A 119 -9.81 -3.52 -11.28
CA GLN A 119 -10.60 -2.41 -11.86
C GLN A 119 -9.82 -1.08 -11.89
N ARG A 120 -8.48 -1.13 -11.90
CA ARG A 120 -7.58 0.04 -11.97
C ARG A 120 -7.71 1.04 -10.80
N ILE A 121 -8.35 0.68 -9.69
CA ILE A 121 -8.46 1.54 -8.50
C ILE A 121 -7.10 1.80 -7.86
N GLY A 122 -6.28 0.75 -7.69
CA GLY A 122 -4.91 0.90 -7.16
C GLY A 122 -4.05 1.82 -8.03
N GLU A 123 -4.19 1.74 -9.35
CA GLU A 123 -3.49 2.64 -10.27
C GLU A 123 -3.93 4.10 -10.10
N GLN A 124 -5.24 4.35 -9.96
CA GLN A 124 -5.75 5.70 -9.70
C GLN A 124 -5.26 6.26 -8.35
N LEU A 125 -5.19 5.44 -7.31
CA LEU A 125 -4.64 5.82 -6.01
C LEU A 125 -3.15 6.18 -6.10
N ILE A 126 -2.35 5.39 -6.83
CA ILE A 126 -0.92 5.68 -7.06
C ILE A 126 -0.76 6.97 -7.86
N GLN A 127 -1.56 7.20 -8.90
CA GLN A 127 -1.53 8.44 -9.68
C GLN A 127 -1.88 9.66 -8.81
N GLN A 128 -2.83 9.50 -7.88
CA GLN A 128 -3.18 10.56 -6.94
C GLN A 128 -2.04 10.83 -5.95
N ALA A 129 -1.38 9.79 -5.45
CA ALA A 129 -0.18 9.92 -4.62
C ALA A 129 0.97 10.64 -5.34
N GLN A 130 1.18 10.35 -6.63
CA GLN A 130 2.16 11.05 -7.46
C GLN A 130 1.86 12.55 -7.56
N LYS A 131 0.59 12.93 -7.82
CA LYS A 131 0.18 14.34 -7.86
C LYS A 131 0.43 15.04 -6.53
N TRP A 132 0.11 14.38 -5.42
CA TRP A 132 0.31 14.90 -4.07
C TRP A 132 1.80 15.10 -3.73
N ALA A 133 2.66 14.18 -4.18
CA ALA A 133 4.11 14.30 -4.06
C ALA A 133 4.68 15.46 -4.90
N LEU A 134 4.21 15.62 -6.14
CA LEU A 134 4.64 16.72 -7.02
C LEU A 134 4.26 18.10 -6.47
N GLN A 135 3.07 18.23 -5.86
CA GLN A 135 2.65 19.46 -5.18
C GLN A 135 3.59 19.86 -4.03
N ARG A 136 4.28 18.88 -3.44
CA ARG A 136 5.28 19.06 -2.37
C ARG A 136 6.71 19.14 -2.90
N LYS A 137 6.89 19.22 -4.22
CA LYS A 137 8.19 19.25 -4.90
C LYS A 137 9.06 18.01 -4.66
N CYS A 138 8.44 16.89 -4.29
CA CYS A 138 9.13 15.62 -4.14
C CYS A 138 9.52 15.07 -5.51
N LYS A 139 10.65 14.35 -5.54
CA LYS A 139 11.24 13.77 -6.75
C LYS A 139 11.12 12.24 -6.79
N GLN A 140 10.77 11.64 -5.66
CA GLN A 140 10.67 10.20 -5.54
C GLN A 140 9.39 9.80 -4.79
N LEU A 141 8.75 8.75 -5.30
CA LEU A 141 7.70 8.01 -4.61
C LEU A 141 8.25 6.62 -4.31
N LYS A 142 8.25 6.22 -3.04
CA LYS A 142 8.62 4.87 -2.60
C LYS A 142 7.38 4.10 -2.18
N VAL A 143 7.45 2.79 -2.30
CA VAL A 143 6.41 1.86 -1.85
C VAL A 143 7.09 0.83 -0.98
N GLU A 144 6.57 0.61 0.22
CA GLU A 144 6.94 -0.53 1.05
C GLU A 144 6.15 -1.74 0.58
N ASN A 145 6.82 -2.88 0.47
CA ASN A 145 6.16 -4.17 0.38
C ASN A 145 6.72 -5.02 1.51
N MET A 146 5.86 -5.53 2.38
CA MET A 146 6.28 -6.28 3.56
C MET A 146 7.10 -7.52 3.18
N TYR A 147 8.39 -7.47 3.52
CA TYR A 147 9.27 -8.61 3.62
C TYR A 147 9.05 -9.27 4.98
N ARG A 148 8.48 -10.48 5.03
CA ARG A 148 8.67 -11.34 6.21
C ARG A 148 9.90 -12.20 5.94
N LYS A 149 10.75 -12.37 6.97
CA LYS A 149 12.09 -13.00 6.99
C LYS A 149 12.25 -14.38 6.33
N ASP A 150 11.21 -14.95 5.77
CA ASP A 150 11.22 -16.24 5.10
C ASP A 150 11.28 -15.98 3.59
N TRP A 151 12.42 -15.49 3.07
CA TRP A 151 12.95 -15.48 1.68
C TRP A 151 12.02 -15.38 0.43
N TYR A 152 10.73 -15.13 0.60
CA TYR A 152 9.70 -15.41 -0.40
C TYR A 152 8.66 -14.29 -0.44
N PHE A 153 8.38 -13.79 -1.66
CA PHE A 153 7.30 -12.82 -1.88
C PHE A 153 6.03 -13.51 -2.36
N GLY A 154 4.98 -13.53 -1.54
CA GLY A 154 3.66 -13.94 -2.03
C GLY A 154 3.12 -12.95 -3.06
N ILE A 155 2.90 -13.39 -4.30
CA ILE A 155 2.30 -12.56 -5.33
C ILE A 155 0.82 -12.90 -5.51
N GLY A 156 -0.03 -11.87 -5.49
CA GLY A 156 -1.42 -12.01 -5.92
C GLY A 156 -1.46 -12.02 -7.45
N HIS A 157 -1.89 -13.13 -8.04
CA HIS A 157 -1.95 -13.23 -9.50
C HIS A 157 -3.07 -12.38 -10.10
N ARG A 158 -2.76 -11.77 -11.24
CA ARG A 158 -3.75 -11.28 -12.19
C ARG A 158 -4.18 -12.47 -13.05
N THR A 159 -5.11 -13.28 -12.55
CA THR A 159 -5.89 -14.17 -13.40
C THR A 159 -6.86 -13.30 -14.19
N ASP A 160 -6.61 -13.25 -15.49
CA ASP A 160 -7.42 -12.66 -16.56
C ASP A 160 -8.88 -13.14 -16.53
#